data_AF-A0A916RB69-F1
#
_entry.id   AF-A0A916RB69-F1
#
_cell.length_a   1.000
_cell.length_b   1.000
_cell.length_c   1.000
_cell.angle_alpha   90.00
_cell.angle_beta   90.00
_cell.angle_gamma   90.00
#
_symmetry.space_group_name_H-M   'P 1'
#
loop_
_entity.id
_entity.type
_entity.pdbx_description
1 polymer ?
#
loop_
_entity_poly.entity_id
_entity_poly.type
_entity_poly.pdbx_seq_one_letter_code
_entity_poly.pdbx_strand_id
1 'polypeptide(L)'
;MSETIEANTSTPKAQEIEEVITGLEQYRERIVNDTIETAKKVKMSKSQVMAKLEKHPELSFIDKTLKELRLQQPTSLTETAKQLIPKARIVSFKTWEGVLPTELIQLFQMADDEGRYLTDDDLQVLKNSAKMPTFSLEAASLLRDSAAEIVNEAREKVLAKYPNITAEGGDLYPPARAEACWRDFWHFLRCITYGIAGDRTDFTSAEGLHYMNLLYQELLVPLSAMVLGLEAIKTASLKRFSEEKQAELAPYFDHLVSKLQQFSTF
;
A
#
# COMPACT_ATOMS: atom_id res chain seq x y z
N MET A 1 18.72 -18.25 20.85
CA MET A 1 19.56 -17.61 19.81
C MET A 1 18.61 -17.24 18.70
N SER A 2 18.21 -15.97 18.69
CA SER A 2 17.19 -15.43 17.81
C SER A 2 17.87 -15.01 16.51
N GLU A 3 17.54 -15.68 15.43
CA GLU A 3 17.88 -15.21 14.08
C GLU A 3 16.79 -14.24 13.63
N THR A 4 17.23 -12.99 13.45
CA THR A 4 16.51 -11.89 12.84
C THR A 4 16.09 -12.29 11.42
N ILE A 5 14.78 -12.45 11.18
CA ILE A 5 14.27 -12.60 9.82
C ILE A 5 14.20 -11.20 9.22
N GLU A 6 15.25 -10.87 8.47
CA GLU A 6 15.31 -9.68 7.64
C GLU A 6 14.22 -9.71 6.57
N ALA A 7 13.62 -8.54 6.39
CA ALA A 7 12.69 -8.23 5.33
C ALA A 7 13.36 -8.40 3.96
N ASN A 8 13.01 -9.47 3.24
CA ASN A 8 13.16 -9.51 1.80
C ASN A 8 12.06 -10.38 1.17
N THR A 9 10.87 -9.79 0.99
CA THR A 9 9.74 -10.46 0.34
C THR A 9 9.48 -9.92 -1.07
N SER A 10 10.53 -9.54 -1.81
CA SER A 10 10.45 -9.67 -3.27
C SER A 10 10.70 -11.15 -3.62
N THR A 11 9.63 -11.83 -4.04
CA THR A 11 9.60 -13.26 -4.40
C THR A 11 10.77 -13.63 -5.33
N PRO A 12 11.40 -14.83 -5.21
CA PRO A 12 12.50 -15.28 -6.10
C PRO A 12 12.21 -15.05 -7.60
N LYS A 13 10.94 -15.21 -7.97
CA LYS A 13 10.40 -14.97 -9.31
C LYS A 13 10.60 -13.55 -9.85
N ALA A 14 10.56 -12.52 -8.99
CA ALA A 14 10.75 -11.12 -9.42
C ALA A 14 12.23 -10.82 -9.72
N GLN A 15 13.14 -11.39 -8.92
CA GLN A 15 14.59 -11.27 -9.11
C GLN A 15 15.05 -12.06 -10.34
N GLU A 16 14.50 -13.26 -10.56
CA GLU A 16 14.71 -14.04 -11.79
C GLU A 16 14.27 -13.27 -13.05
N ILE A 17 13.12 -12.58 -13.01
CA ILE A 17 12.64 -11.76 -14.15
C ILE A 17 13.56 -10.57 -14.40
N GLU A 18 14.07 -9.90 -13.35
CA GLU A 18 15.03 -8.79 -13.48
C GLU A 18 16.35 -9.25 -14.13
N GLU A 19 16.87 -10.41 -13.72
CA GLU A 19 18.07 -11.00 -14.32
C GLU A 19 17.86 -11.33 -15.80
N VAL A 20 16.68 -11.87 -16.16
CA VAL A 20 16.32 -12.14 -17.56
C VAL A 20 16.19 -10.84 -18.37
N ILE A 21 15.58 -9.80 -17.82
CA ILE A 21 15.49 -8.48 -18.47
C ILE A 21 16.88 -7.91 -18.71
N THR A 22 17.74 -7.92 -17.69
CA THR A 22 19.13 -7.45 -17.79
C THR A 22 19.89 -8.21 -18.87
N GLY A 23 19.75 -9.54 -18.92
CA GLY A 23 20.38 -10.38 -19.95
C GLY A 23 19.90 -10.06 -21.37
N LEU A 24 18.59 -9.83 -21.54
CA LEU A 24 17.99 -9.47 -22.83
C LEU A 24 18.43 -8.08 -23.29
N GLU A 25 18.56 -7.10 -22.39
CA GLU A 25 19.08 -5.76 -22.70
C GLU A 25 20.54 -5.80 -23.16
N GLN A 26 21.39 -6.55 -22.45
CA GLN A 26 22.79 -6.75 -22.84
C GLN A 26 22.89 -7.45 -24.20
N TYR A 27 22.03 -8.44 -24.47
CA TYR A 27 22.02 -9.13 -25.75
C TYR A 27 21.56 -8.22 -26.89
N ARG A 28 20.51 -7.43 -26.65
CA ARG A 28 20.03 -6.40 -27.57
C ARG A 28 21.12 -5.40 -27.93
N GLU A 29 21.84 -4.90 -26.91
CA GLU A 29 22.94 -3.95 -27.09
C GLU A 29 24.06 -4.54 -27.96
N ARG A 30 24.40 -5.82 -27.75
CA ARG A 30 25.38 -6.52 -28.59
C ARG A 30 24.95 -6.57 -30.05
N ILE A 31 23.70 -6.96 -30.35
CA ILE A 31 23.18 -6.99 -31.73
C ILE A 31 23.22 -5.60 -32.37
N VAL A 32 22.86 -4.56 -31.63
CA VAL A 32 22.90 -3.18 -32.10
C VAL A 32 24.34 -2.77 -32.43
N ASN A 33 25.29 -3.04 -31.53
CA ASN A 33 26.70 -2.72 -31.71
C ASN A 33 27.31 -3.47 -32.90
N ASP A 34 27.08 -4.78 -33.02
CA ASP A 34 27.55 -5.61 -34.13
C ASP A 34 26.98 -5.12 -35.47
N THR A 35 25.72 -4.71 -35.49
CA THR A 35 25.06 -4.14 -36.67
C THR A 35 25.69 -2.81 -37.06
N ILE A 36 25.97 -1.94 -36.09
CA ILE A 36 26.64 -0.64 -36.31
C ILE A 36 28.07 -0.86 -36.81
N GLU A 37 28.84 -1.77 -36.21
CA GLU A 37 30.20 -2.08 -36.64
C GLU A 37 30.25 -2.64 -38.07
N THR A 38 29.34 -3.55 -38.39
CA THR A 38 29.22 -4.11 -39.73
C THR A 38 28.86 -3.01 -40.72
N ALA A 39 27.91 -2.15 -40.36
CA ALA A 39 27.51 -1.00 -41.18
C ALA A 39 28.65 0.01 -41.40
N LYS A 40 29.52 0.22 -40.40
CA LYS A 40 30.75 1.04 -40.53
C LYS A 40 31.71 0.42 -41.55
N LYS A 41 31.93 -0.89 -41.51
CA LYS A 41 32.80 -1.61 -42.46
C LYS A 41 32.32 -1.47 -43.92
N VAL A 42 31.00 -1.43 -44.13
CA VAL A 42 30.41 -1.26 -45.47
C VAL A 42 30.04 0.20 -45.81
N LYS A 43 30.50 1.19 -45.03
CA LYS A 43 30.26 2.63 -45.24
C LYS A 43 28.78 3.01 -45.41
N MET A 44 27.88 2.32 -44.72
CA MET A 44 26.45 2.65 -44.76
C MET A 44 26.18 3.99 -44.08
N SER A 45 25.23 4.76 -44.62
CA SER A 45 24.77 6.01 -44.00
C SER A 45 23.98 5.72 -42.72
N LYS A 46 23.99 6.66 -41.76
CA LYS A 46 23.26 6.54 -40.49
C LYS A 46 21.79 6.17 -40.67
N SER A 47 21.11 6.76 -41.66
CA SER A 47 19.71 6.45 -41.97
C SER A 47 19.51 4.98 -42.39
N GLN A 48 20.41 4.44 -43.21
CA GLN A 48 20.35 3.03 -43.63
C GLN A 48 20.64 2.07 -42.47
N VAL A 49 21.49 2.45 -41.52
CA VAL A 49 21.75 1.64 -40.30
C VAL A 49 20.50 1.59 -39.43
N MET A 50 19.86 2.74 -39.18
CA MET A 50 18.64 2.81 -38.38
C MET A 50 17.51 1.98 -39.00
N ALA A 51 17.28 2.10 -40.31
CA ALA A 51 16.26 1.30 -41.00
C ALA A 51 16.54 -0.21 -40.94
N LYS A 52 17.82 -0.62 -40.87
CA LYS A 52 18.21 -2.03 -40.72
C LYS A 52 18.02 -2.54 -39.29
N LEU A 53 18.30 -1.71 -38.29
CA LEU A 53 18.03 -2.00 -36.89
C LEU A 53 16.52 -2.12 -36.63
N GLU A 54 15.71 -1.20 -37.15
CA GLU A 54 14.25 -1.24 -37.03
C GLU A 54 13.63 -2.49 -37.66
N LYS A 55 14.21 -2.98 -38.76
CA LYS A 55 13.76 -4.20 -39.45
C LYS A 55 14.45 -5.47 -38.95
N HIS A 56 15.28 -5.39 -37.90
CA HIS A 56 16.00 -6.56 -37.40
C HIS A 56 15.01 -7.47 -36.64
N PRO A 57 14.74 -8.69 -37.14
CA PRO A 57 13.68 -9.54 -36.59
C PRO A 57 13.92 -9.91 -35.13
N GLU A 58 15.18 -10.11 -34.75
CA GLU A 58 15.57 -10.44 -33.38
C GLU A 58 15.46 -9.24 -32.43
N LEU A 59 15.75 -8.01 -32.90
CA LEU A 59 15.57 -6.82 -32.05
C LEU A 59 14.08 -6.58 -31.81
N SER A 60 13.24 -6.76 -32.84
CA SER A 60 11.78 -6.67 -32.68
C SER A 60 11.24 -7.72 -31.70
N PHE A 61 11.78 -8.94 -31.71
CA PHE A 61 11.39 -9.99 -30.76
C PHE A 61 11.85 -9.68 -29.33
N ILE A 62 13.09 -9.20 -29.16
CA ILE A 62 13.63 -8.81 -27.85
C ILE A 62 12.84 -7.62 -27.30
N ASP A 63 12.54 -6.60 -28.12
CA ASP A 63 11.77 -5.42 -27.70
C ASP A 63 10.35 -5.80 -27.24
N LYS A 64 9.70 -6.73 -27.94
CA LYS A 64 8.40 -7.27 -27.53
C LYS A 64 8.49 -8.05 -26.22
N THR A 65 9.48 -8.94 -26.11
CA THR A 65 9.70 -9.76 -24.91
C THR A 65 10.05 -8.91 -23.69
N LEU A 66 10.90 -7.89 -23.84
CA LEU A 66 11.23 -6.92 -22.79
C LEU A 66 9.99 -6.17 -22.33
N LYS A 67 9.11 -5.77 -23.25
CA LYS A 67 7.83 -5.14 -22.91
C LYS A 67 6.95 -6.09 -22.10
N GLU A 68 6.80 -7.34 -22.52
CA GLU A 68 6.01 -8.35 -21.82
C GLU A 68 6.57 -8.69 -20.42
N LEU A 69 7.89 -8.83 -20.29
CA LEU A 69 8.55 -9.12 -19.02
C LEU A 69 8.46 -7.93 -18.05
N ARG A 70 8.62 -6.69 -18.53
CA ARG A 70 8.45 -5.49 -17.70
C ARG A 70 7.00 -5.28 -17.25
N LEU A 71 6.02 -5.70 -18.05
CA LEU A 71 4.62 -5.74 -17.62
C LEU A 71 4.36 -6.79 -16.52
N GLN A 72 5.20 -7.84 -16.47
CA GLN A 72 5.16 -8.85 -15.41
C GLN A 72 5.95 -8.44 -14.17
N GLN A 73 6.77 -7.39 -14.24
CA GLN A 73 7.42 -6.84 -13.07
C GLN A 73 6.47 -5.93 -12.29
N PRO A 74 6.41 -6.06 -10.96
CA PRO A 74 5.98 -4.93 -10.16
C PRO A 74 6.99 -3.80 -10.42
N THR A 75 6.52 -2.62 -10.86
CA THR A 75 7.36 -1.42 -10.96
C THR A 75 8.17 -1.30 -9.68
N SER A 76 9.49 -1.40 -9.78
CA SER A 76 10.36 -1.30 -8.61
C SER A 76 10.14 0.08 -7.98
N LEU A 77 9.96 0.10 -6.66
CA LEU A 77 9.75 1.34 -5.93
C LEU A 77 10.96 2.26 -6.12
N THR A 78 10.74 3.56 -6.25
CA THR A 78 11.82 4.55 -6.29
C THR A 78 12.61 4.52 -4.98
N GLU A 79 13.88 4.94 -5.01
CA GLU A 79 14.68 5.04 -3.79
C GLU A 79 14.04 5.99 -2.76
N THR A 80 13.42 7.08 -3.23
CA THR A 80 12.63 7.97 -2.38
C THR A 80 11.48 7.23 -1.70
N ALA A 81 10.68 6.46 -2.45
CA ALA A 81 9.59 5.68 -1.89
C ALA A 81 10.09 4.66 -0.86
N LYS A 82 11.19 3.95 -1.15
CA LYS A 82 11.81 2.99 -0.22
C LYS A 82 12.24 3.65 1.10
N GLN A 83 12.75 4.88 1.06
CA GLN A 83 13.14 5.63 2.25
C GLN A 83 11.95 6.18 3.05
N LEU A 84 10.83 6.47 2.38
CA LEU A 84 9.63 7.01 3.00
C LEU A 84 8.77 5.93 3.67
N ILE A 85 8.67 4.74 3.08
CA ILE A 85 7.85 3.62 3.60
C ILE A 85 8.08 3.34 5.09
N PRO A 86 9.31 3.12 5.60
CA PRO A 86 9.50 2.81 7.01
C PRO A 86 9.15 3.98 7.94
N LYS A 87 9.10 5.21 7.42
CA LYS A 87 8.75 6.42 8.18
C LYS A 87 7.26 6.74 8.15
N ALA A 88 6.53 6.23 7.16
CA ALA A 88 5.09 6.44 6.98
C ALA A 88 4.21 5.61 7.96
N ARG A 89 4.69 5.40 9.19
CA ARG A 89 3.94 4.70 10.25
C ARG A 89 2.95 5.64 10.91
N ILE A 90 1.70 5.59 10.48
CA ILE A 90 0.67 6.54 10.94
C ILE A 90 0.14 6.29 12.34
N VAL A 91 0.38 5.14 12.96
CA VAL A 91 -0.10 4.83 14.30
C VAL A 91 0.84 5.40 15.35
N SER A 92 0.29 5.94 16.44
CA SER A 92 1.06 6.29 17.64
C SER A 92 0.18 6.20 18.88
N PHE A 93 0.76 5.69 19.96
CA PHE A 93 0.11 5.59 21.27
C PHE A 93 0.74 6.52 22.31
N LYS A 94 1.61 7.43 21.88
CA LYS A 94 2.34 8.34 22.78
C LYS A 94 1.42 9.22 23.63
N THR A 95 0.30 9.67 23.06
CA THR A 95 -0.68 10.50 23.78
C THR A 95 -1.56 9.69 24.75
N TRP A 96 -1.43 8.36 24.74
CA TRP A 96 -2.13 7.48 25.67
C TRP A 96 -1.34 7.28 26.96
N GLU A 97 -0.05 7.60 26.95
CA GLU A 97 0.82 7.60 28.13
C GLU A 97 0.20 8.46 29.24
N GLY A 98 0.16 7.92 30.45
CA GLY A 98 -0.45 8.56 31.62
C GLY A 98 -1.99 8.44 31.68
N VAL A 99 -2.65 7.95 30.63
CA VAL A 99 -4.10 7.63 30.64
C VAL A 99 -4.34 6.13 30.72
N LEU A 100 -3.61 5.36 29.91
CA LEU A 100 -3.64 3.89 29.92
C LEU A 100 -2.39 3.32 30.60
N PRO A 101 -2.50 2.16 31.27
CA PRO A 101 -1.34 1.45 31.79
C PRO A 101 -0.33 1.12 30.67
N THR A 102 0.95 1.22 30.99
CA THR A 102 2.06 0.99 30.06
C THR A 102 1.98 -0.38 29.41
N GLU A 103 1.57 -1.40 30.15
CA GLU A 103 1.45 -2.78 29.68
C GLU A 103 0.39 -2.91 28.59
N LEU A 104 -0.70 -2.14 28.67
CA LEU A 104 -1.73 -2.14 27.63
C LEU A 104 -1.23 -1.41 26.39
N ILE A 105 -0.55 -0.27 26.56
CA ILE A 105 0.05 0.49 25.45
C ILE A 105 1.06 -0.39 24.69
N GLN A 106 1.87 -1.17 25.40
CA GLN A 106 2.84 -2.10 24.80
C GLN A 106 2.16 -3.20 23.97
N LEU A 107 0.99 -3.67 24.40
CA LEU A 107 0.22 -4.66 23.65
C LEU A 107 -0.29 -4.10 22.31
N PHE A 108 -0.80 -2.86 22.30
CA PHE A 108 -1.14 -2.17 21.04
C PHE A 108 0.10 -1.93 20.17
N GLN A 109 1.21 -1.50 20.77
CA GLN A 109 2.47 -1.26 20.05
C GLN A 109 2.98 -2.54 19.38
N MET A 110 2.96 -3.68 20.09
CA MET A 110 3.37 -4.97 19.57
C MET A 110 2.49 -5.40 18.38
N ALA A 111 1.16 -5.24 18.48
CA ALA A 111 0.26 -5.54 17.37
C ALA A 111 0.53 -4.66 16.14
N ASP A 112 0.84 -3.37 16.34
CA ASP A 112 1.18 -2.46 15.25
C ASP A 112 2.57 -2.73 14.63
N ASP A 113 3.56 -3.09 15.44
CA ASP A 113 4.90 -3.49 14.99
C ASP A 113 4.82 -4.74 14.09
N GLU A 114 3.95 -5.68 14.45
CA GLU A 114 3.66 -6.89 13.67
C GLU A 114 2.68 -6.66 12.51
N GLY A 115 2.10 -5.46 12.37
CA GLY A 115 1.18 -5.11 11.29
C GLY A 115 -0.14 -5.87 11.31
N ARG A 116 -0.56 -6.40 12.47
CA ARG A 116 -1.74 -7.27 12.62
C ARG A 116 -2.82 -6.65 13.48
N TYR A 117 -4.09 -7.05 13.29
CA TYR A 117 -5.13 -6.68 14.24
C TYR A 117 -4.86 -7.27 15.62
N LEU A 118 -5.54 -6.74 16.65
CA LEU A 118 -5.55 -7.35 17.98
C LEU A 118 -6.12 -8.78 17.89
N THR A 119 -5.42 -9.73 18.48
CA THR A 119 -5.90 -11.12 18.59
C THR A 119 -6.97 -11.25 19.67
N ASP A 120 -7.61 -12.41 19.74
CA ASP A 120 -8.54 -12.71 20.84
C ASP A 120 -7.83 -12.70 22.19
N ASP A 121 -6.58 -13.16 22.24
CA ASP A 121 -5.75 -13.12 23.44
C ASP A 121 -5.45 -11.67 23.85
N ASP A 122 -5.09 -10.80 22.89
CA ASP A 122 -4.88 -9.38 23.15
C ASP A 122 -6.14 -8.73 23.74
N LEU A 123 -7.28 -8.97 23.10
CA LEU A 123 -8.58 -8.44 23.56
C LEU A 123 -8.96 -8.99 24.93
N GLN A 124 -8.65 -10.25 25.24
CA GLN A 124 -8.91 -10.84 26.54
C GLN A 124 -8.05 -10.21 27.64
N VAL A 125 -6.79 -9.87 27.34
CA VAL A 125 -5.94 -9.10 28.26
C VAL A 125 -6.52 -7.71 28.50
N LEU A 126 -6.95 -7.02 27.44
CA LEU A 126 -7.57 -5.69 27.55
C LEU A 126 -8.87 -5.71 28.37
N LYS A 127 -9.71 -6.75 28.21
CA LYS A 127 -10.97 -6.92 28.96
C LYS A 127 -10.77 -6.99 30.46
N ASN A 128 -9.60 -7.44 30.93
CA ASN A 128 -9.31 -7.52 32.37
C ASN A 128 -9.02 -6.15 33.01
N SER A 129 -8.86 -5.10 32.20
CA SER A 129 -8.63 -3.74 32.68
C SER A 129 -9.95 -2.96 32.82
N ALA A 130 -10.19 -2.41 34.01
CA ALA A 130 -11.35 -1.54 34.28
C ALA A 130 -11.31 -0.20 33.49
N LYS A 131 -10.21 0.11 32.80
CA LYS A 131 -10.07 1.29 31.94
C LYS A 131 -10.60 1.08 30.52
N MET A 132 -10.93 -0.16 30.15
CA MET A 132 -11.30 -0.53 28.79
C MET A 132 -12.81 -0.78 28.71
N PRO A 133 -13.58 -0.01 27.92
CA PRO A 133 -15.00 -0.27 27.76
C PRO A 133 -15.22 -1.61 27.05
N THR A 134 -16.07 -2.47 27.61
CA THR A 134 -16.38 -3.79 27.02
C THR A 134 -16.90 -3.66 25.59
N PHE A 135 -17.81 -2.72 25.36
CA PHE A 135 -18.37 -2.45 24.03
C PHE A 135 -17.29 -2.10 23.00
N SER A 136 -16.30 -1.27 23.37
CA SER A 136 -15.22 -0.88 22.47
C SER A 136 -14.38 -2.08 22.02
N LEU A 137 -14.12 -3.02 22.92
CA LEU A 137 -13.38 -4.26 22.61
C LEU A 137 -14.21 -5.19 21.72
N GLU A 138 -15.51 -5.32 21.97
CA GLU A 138 -16.43 -6.10 21.12
C GLU A 138 -16.56 -5.49 19.72
N ALA A 139 -16.67 -4.17 19.62
CA ALA A 139 -16.71 -3.45 18.35
C ALA A 139 -15.41 -3.63 17.55
N ALA A 140 -14.25 -3.52 18.20
CA ALA A 140 -12.97 -3.77 17.55
C ALA A 140 -12.84 -5.22 17.05
N SER A 141 -13.29 -6.20 17.84
CA SER A 141 -13.34 -7.62 17.41
C SER A 141 -14.24 -7.81 16.20
N LEU A 142 -15.47 -7.29 16.23
CA LEU A 142 -16.43 -7.43 15.13
C LEU A 142 -15.90 -6.80 13.83
N LEU A 143 -15.28 -5.63 13.92
CA LEU A 143 -14.70 -4.93 12.78
C LEU A 143 -13.48 -5.68 12.20
N ARG A 144 -12.62 -6.24 13.05
CA ARG A 144 -11.54 -7.13 12.64
C ARG A 144 -12.08 -8.33 11.85
N ASP A 145 -13.07 -9.01 12.41
CA ASP A 145 -13.62 -10.23 11.84
C ASP A 145 -14.38 -9.95 10.52
N SER A 146 -14.91 -8.73 10.37
CA SER A 146 -15.57 -8.25 9.16
C SER A 146 -14.65 -7.53 8.17
N ALA A 147 -13.34 -7.46 8.42
CA ALA A 147 -12.44 -6.55 7.69
C ALA A 147 -12.44 -6.81 6.18
N ALA A 148 -12.43 -8.07 5.75
CA ALA A 148 -12.44 -8.44 4.34
C ALA A 148 -13.71 -7.94 3.62
N GLU A 149 -14.88 -8.10 4.25
CA GLU A 149 -16.14 -7.62 3.71
C GLU A 149 -16.19 -6.10 3.66
N ILE A 150 -15.77 -5.42 4.73
CA ILE A 150 -15.72 -3.95 4.82
C ILE A 150 -14.85 -3.38 3.70
N VAL A 151 -13.65 -3.95 3.49
CA VAL A 151 -12.73 -3.53 2.43
C VAL A 151 -13.33 -3.79 1.06
N ASN A 152 -14.00 -4.93 0.84
CA ASN A 152 -14.64 -5.23 -0.44
C ASN A 152 -15.78 -4.24 -0.75
N GLU A 153 -16.64 -3.93 0.21
CA GLU A 153 -17.71 -2.94 0.04
C GLU A 153 -17.14 -1.55 -0.27
N ALA A 154 -16.07 -1.14 0.42
CA ALA A 154 -15.40 0.13 0.17
C ALA A 154 -14.77 0.17 -1.24
N ARG A 155 -14.10 -0.91 -1.64
CA ARG A 155 -13.55 -1.10 -2.99
C ARG A 155 -14.63 -0.96 -4.06
N GLU A 156 -15.78 -1.62 -3.89
CA GLU A 156 -16.90 -1.53 -4.83
C GLU A 156 -17.41 -0.09 -4.99
N LYS A 157 -17.46 0.69 -3.91
CA LYS A 157 -17.83 2.11 -3.96
C LYS A 157 -16.83 2.94 -4.75
N VAL A 158 -15.53 2.71 -4.55
CA VAL A 158 -14.47 3.40 -5.30
C VAL A 158 -14.57 3.06 -6.78
N LEU A 159 -14.71 1.78 -7.13
CA LEU A 159 -14.83 1.32 -8.52
C LEU A 159 -16.11 1.84 -9.20
N ALA A 160 -17.22 1.93 -8.47
CA ALA A 160 -18.45 2.51 -9.00
C ALA A 160 -18.30 4.02 -9.30
N LYS A 161 -17.54 4.75 -8.47
CA LYS A 161 -17.27 6.18 -8.69
C LYS A 161 -16.24 6.43 -9.79
N TYR A 162 -15.22 5.57 -9.88
CA TYR A 162 -14.10 5.68 -10.81
C TYR A 162 -13.95 4.38 -11.63
N PRO A 163 -14.84 4.11 -12.60
CA PRO A 163 -14.93 2.81 -13.28
C PRO A 163 -13.67 2.39 -14.06
N ASN A 164 -12.85 3.36 -14.49
CA ASN A 164 -11.63 3.10 -15.26
C ASN A 164 -10.35 3.23 -14.42
N ILE A 165 -10.45 3.42 -13.09
CA ILE A 165 -9.28 3.71 -12.25
C ILE A 165 -8.25 2.57 -12.26
N THR A 166 -8.67 1.33 -12.46
CA THR A 166 -7.79 0.15 -12.53
C THR A 166 -7.49 -0.31 -13.97
N ALA A 167 -8.08 0.34 -14.98
CA ALA A 167 -7.84 0.01 -16.38
C ALA A 167 -6.50 0.58 -16.86
N GLU A 168 -5.99 0.15 -18.02
CA GLU A 168 -4.78 0.73 -18.61
C GLU A 168 -4.89 2.26 -18.72
N GLY A 169 -3.89 2.96 -18.18
CA GLY A 169 -3.88 4.42 -18.09
C GLY A 169 -4.64 5.03 -16.90
N GLY A 170 -5.30 4.21 -16.08
CA GLY A 170 -5.93 4.64 -14.83
C GLY A 170 -4.95 4.75 -13.65
N ASP A 171 -5.31 5.55 -12.65
CA ASP A 171 -4.43 5.89 -11.51
C ASP A 171 -4.09 4.70 -10.60
N LEU A 172 -4.84 3.60 -10.65
CA LEU A 172 -4.57 2.37 -9.90
C LEU A 172 -4.10 1.22 -10.80
N TYR A 173 -3.70 1.52 -12.04
CA TYR A 173 -2.97 0.58 -12.90
C TYR A 173 -1.45 0.68 -12.64
N PRO A 174 -0.69 -0.43 -12.70
CA PRO A 174 -1.09 -1.82 -12.99
C PRO A 174 -1.83 -2.50 -11.81
N PRO A 175 -2.38 -3.73 -11.97
CA PRO A 175 -3.15 -4.40 -10.91
C PRO A 175 -2.48 -4.44 -9.52
N ALA A 176 -1.15 -4.55 -9.45
CA ALA A 176 -0.41 -4.52 -8.19
C ALA A 176 -0.60 -3.19 -7.42
N ARG A 177 -0.80 -2.06 -8.12
CA ARG A 177 -1.08 -0.76 -7.54
C ARG A 177 -2.49 -0.70 -6.95
N ALA A 178 -3.48 -1.26 -7.65
CA ALA A 178 -4.83 -1.43 -7.09
C ALA A 178 -4.80 -2.31 -5.82
N GLU A 179 -4.10 -3.45 -5.85
CA GLU A 179 -3.98 -4.32 -4.68
C GLU A 179 -3.25 -3.64 -3.50
N ALA A 180 -2.28 -2.76 -3.78
CA ALA A 180 -1.69 -1.92 -2.73
C ALA A 180 -2.70 -0.94 -2.12
N CYS A 181 -3.53 -0.29 -2.94
CA CYS A 181 -4.60 0.59 -2.46
C CYS A 181 -5.62 -0.16 -1.57
N TRP A 182 -6.02 -1.38 -1.95
CA TRP A 182 -6.94 -2.18 -1.14
C TRP A 182 -6.30 -2.69 0.16
N ARG A 183 -4.99 -2.95 0.14
CA ARG A 183 -4.24 -3.28 1.36
C ARG A 183 -4.18 -2.07 2.31
N ASP A 184 -4.03 -0.86 1.79
CA ASP A 184 -4.08 0.37 2.61
C ASP A 184 -5.45 0.52 3.30
N PHE A 185 -6.57 0.16 2.65
CA PHE A 185 -7.89 0.14 3.28
C PHE A 185 -7.94 -0.79 4.48
N TRP A 186 -7.38 -2.00 4.34
CA TRP A 186 -7.28 -2.95 5.44
C TRP A 186 -6.42 -2.41 6.58
N HIS A 187 -5.31 -1.73 6.27
CA HIS A 187 -4.46 -1.10 7.28
C HIS A 187 -5.13 0.09 7.97
N PHE A 188 -5.90 0.91 7.26
CA PHE A 188 -6.65 2.00 7.87
C PHE A 188 -7.70 1.51 8.85
N LEU A 189 -8.47 0.48 8.46
CA LEU A 189 -9.43 -0.15 9.36
C LEU A 189 -8.71 -0.71 10.60
N ARG A 190 -7.53 -1.34 10.45
CA ARG A 190 -6.71 -1.82 11.58
C ARG A 190 -6.37 -0.68 12.54
N CYS A 191 -5.86 0.44 12.03
CA CYS A 191 -5.53 1.61 12.85
C CYS A 191 -6.75 2.13 13.62
N ILE A 192 -7.90 2.21 12.94
CA ILE A 192 -9.17 2.62 13.55
C ILE A 192 -9.59 1.66 14.66
N THR A 193 -9.44 0.34 14.46
CA THR A 193 -9.78 -0.64 15.50
C THR A 193 -8.89 -0.53 16.74
N TYR A 194 -7.64 -0.09 16.62
CA TYR A 194 -6.83 0.21 17.79
C TYR A 194 -7.39 1.41 18.55
N GLY A 195 -7.72 2.50 17.84
CA GLY A 195 -8.35 3.66 18.45
C GLY A 195 -9.64 3.30 19.20
N ILE A 196 -10.52 2.54 18.54
CA ILE A 196 -11.76 2.05 19.13
C ILE A 196 -11.46 1.21 20.38
N ALA A 197 -10.63 0.17 20.26
CA ALA A 197 -10.31 -0.70 21.37
C ALA A 197 -9.70 0.09 22.54
N GLY A 198 -8.78 1.02 22.26
CA GLY A 198 -8.15 1.93 23.22
C GLY A 198 -9.07 2.99 23.83
N ASP A 199 -10.31 3.11 23.33
CA ASP A 199 -11.27 4.18 23.63
C ASP A 199 -10.70 5.59 23.43
N ARG A 200 -9.90 5.76 22.37
CA ARG A 200 -9.11 6.97 22.11
C ARG A 200 -9.02 7.28 20.62
N THR A 201 -9.44 8.47 20.23
CA THR A 201 -9.42 8.92 18.82
C THR A 201 -8.04 9.41 18.38
N ASP A 202 -7.16 9.74 19.31
CA ASP A 202 -5.81 10.25 19.06
C ASP A 202 -4.77 9.13 18.87
N PHE A 203 -5.07 8.17 17.98
CA PHE A 203 -4.22 6.99 17.70
C PHE A 203 -3.19 7.18 16.58
N THR A 204 -2.98 8.42 16.11
CA THR A 204 -2.14 8.71 14.93
C THR A 204 -0.90 9.54 15.22
N SER A 205 0.21 9.25 14.54
CA SER A 205 1.44 10.02 14.51
C SER A 205 1.38 11.19 13.52
N ALA A 206 1.62 12.42 13.99
CA ALA A 206 1.75 13.58 13.10
C ALA A 206 2.96 13.45 12.15
N GLU A 207 4.08 12.91 12.65
CA GLU A 207 5.27 12.64 11.84
C GLU A 207 5.02 11.53 10.81
N GLY A 208 4.37 10.44 11.24
CA GLY A 208 4.02 9.34 10.35
C GLY A 208 3.08 9.76 9.23
N LEU A 209 2.06 10.57 9.54
CA LEU A 209 1.15 11.16 8.55
C LEU A 209 1.87 12.10 7.58
N HIS A 210 2.85 12.88 8.06
CA HIS A 210 3.67 13.72 7.19
C HIS A 210 4.44 12.89 6.17
N TYR A 211 5.13 11.83 6.60
CA TYR A 211 5.85 10.94 5.68
C TYR A 211 4.92 10.14 4.78
N MET A 212 3.73 9.78 5.25
CA MET A 212 2.71 9.13 4.42
C MET A 212 2.23 10.07 3.31
N ASN A 213 2.02 11.36 3.59
CA ASN A 213 1.68 12.35 2.58
C ASN A 213 2.79 12.45 1.52
N LEU A 214 4.06 12.53 1.93
CA LEU A 214 5.20 12.51 1.01
C LEU A 214 5.27 11.22 0.18
N LEU A 215 4.95 10.07 0.78
CA LEU A 215 4.94 8.77 0.09
C LEU A 215 3.81 8.71 -0.94
N TYR A 216 2.61 9.14 -0.57
CA TYR A 216 1.46 9.20 -1.48
C TYR A 216 1.70 10.16 -2.63
N GLN A 217 2.42 11.24 -2.34
CA GLN A 217 2.94 12.14 -3.34
C GLN A 217 3.90 11.41 -4.31
N GLU A 218 4.99 10.84 -3.80
CA GLU A 218 5.99 10.12 -4.62
C GLU A 218 5.36 9.02 -5.49
N LEU A 219 4.36 8.32 -4.95
CA LEU A 219 3.65 7.23 -5.63
C LEU A 219 2.43 7.70 -6.44
N LEU A 220 2.21 9.02 -6.57
CA LEU A 220 1.10 9.63 -7.29
C LEU A 220 -0.28 9.03 -6.93
N VAL A 221 -0.49 8.70 -5.65
CA VAL A 221 -1.70 8.02 -5.18
C VAL A 221 -2.92 8.93 -5.39
N PRO A 222 -4.02 8.42 -5.97
CA PRO A 222 -5.23 9.21 -6.19
C PRO A 222 -5.95 9.52 -4.87
N LEU A 223 -5.59 10.63 -4.22
CA LEU A 223 -6.12 11.01 -2.89
C LEU A 223 -7.64 11.08 -2.85
N SER A 224 -8.29 11.54 -3.92
CA SER A 224 -9.75 11.58 -4.02
C SER A 224 -10.39 10.19 -3.96
N ALA A 225 -9.73 9.16 -4.50
CA ALA A 225 -10.16 7.77 -4.39
C ALA A 225 -9.87 7.19 -3.00
N MET A 226 -8.74 7.56 -2.39
CA MET A 226 -8.39 7.12 -1.03
C MET A 226 -9.35 7.68 0.03
N VAL A 227 -9.68 8.98 -0.03
CA VAL A 227 -10.64 9.62 0.88
C VAL A 227 -12.02 9.00 0.73
N LEU A 228 -12.50 8.84 -0.52
CA LEU A 228 -13.76 8.15 -0.78
C LEU A 228 -13.76 6.72 -0.24
N GLY A 229 -12.67 5.98 -0.43
CA GLY A 229 -12.50 4.64 0.09
C GLY A 229 -12.61 4.60 1.61
N LEU A 230 -11.96 5.53 2.31
CA LEU A 230 -12.01 5.60 3.76
C LEU A 230 -13.39 6.03 4.30
N GLU A 231 -14.09 6.93 3.61
CA GLU A 231 -15.50 7.25 3.90
C GLU A 231 -16.43 6.04 3.65
N ALA A 232 -16.13 5.23 2.64
CA ALA A 232 -16.85 4.00 2.37
C ALA A 232 -16.55 2.92 3.43
N ILE A 233 -15.30 2.82 3.92
CA ILE A 233 -14.94 2.00 5.08
C ILE A 233 -15.78 2.43 6.30
N LYS A 234 -15.84 3.74 6.61
CA LYS A 234 -16.71 4.25 7.67
C LYS A 234 -18.15 3.78 7.50
N THR A 235 -18.72 3.98 6.31
CA THR A 235 -20.12 3.61 6.04
C THR A 235 -20.34 2.12 6.20
N ALA A 236 -19.47 1.28 5.63
CA ALA A 236 -19.54 -0.17 5.71
C ALA A 236 -19.35 -0.66 7.16
N SER A 237 -18.41 -0.09 7.91
CA SER A 237 -18.20 -0.41 9.32
C SER A 237 -19.41 -0.05 10.18
N LEU A 238 -19.91 1.17 10.09
CA LEU A 238 -20.96 1.68 10.97
C LEU A 238 -22.31 0.97 10.77
N LYS A 239 -22.69 0.59 9.54
CA LYS A 239 -23.96 -0.14 9.30
C LYS A 239 -24.06 -1.50 10.01
N ARG A 240 -22.97 -1.99 10.60
CA ARG A 240 -22.92 -3.23 11.40
C ARG A 240 -23.38 -3.02 12.84
N PHE A 241 -23.64 -1.77 13.26
CA PHE A 241 -24.03 -1.40 14.61
C PHE A 241 -25.38 -0.66 14.63
N SER A 242 -26.01 -0.58 15.80
CA SER A 242 -27.20 0.26 16.02
C SER A 242 -26.87 1.75 15.89
N GLU A 243 -27.85 2.59 15.59
CA GLU A 243 -27.64 4.04 15.36
C GLU A 243 -26.93 4.75 16.53
N GLU A 244 -27.29 4.41 17.78
CA GLU A 244 -26.62 4.93 18.98
C GLU A 244 -25.12 4.59 18.98
N LYS A 245 -24.79 3.34 18.67
CA LYS A 245 -23.41 2.86 18.62
C LYS A 245 -22.66 3.39 17.40
N GLN A 246 -23.35 3.68 16.31
CA GLN A 246 -22.76 4.36 15.17
C GLN A 246 -22.25 5.76 15.55
N ALA A 247 -23.02 6.51 16.34
CA ALA A 247 -22.62 7.83 16.80
C ALA A 247 -21.39 7.78 17.72
N GLU A 248 -21.28 6.76 18.57
CA GLU A 248 -20.09 6.53 19.42
C GLU A 248 -18.84 6.17 18.60
N LEU A 249 -18.99 5.39 17.52
CA LEU A 249 -17.86 4.89 16.71
C LEU A 249 -17.43 5.85 15.59
N ALA A 250 -18.33 6.69 15.08
CA ALA A 250 -18.05 7.60 13.97
C ALA A 250 -16.79 8.49 14.16
N PRO A 251 -16.51 9.06 15.35
CA PRO A 251 -15.35 9.91 15.57
C PRO A 251 -13.99 9.26 15.26
N TYR A 252 -13.86 7.95 15.44
CA TYR A 252 -12.62 7.22 15.15
C TYR A 252 -12.31 7.20 13.65
N PHE A 253 -13.34 7.03 12.82
CA PHE A 253 -13.22 7.09 11.37
C PHE A 253 -13.02 8.54 10.91
N ASP A 254 -13.79 9.48 11.46
CA ASP A 254 -13.70 10.91 11.12
C ASP A 254 -12.32 11.49 11.41
N HIS A 255 -11.67 11.04 12.48
CA HIS A 255 -10.29 11.38 12.78
C HIS A 255 -9.38 11.06 11.58
N LEU A 256 -9.35 9.81 11.12
CA LEU A 256 -8.44 9.41 10.04
C LEU A 256 -8.85 10.01 8.68
N VAL A 257 -10.15 10.12 8.39
CA VAL A 257 -10.66 10.81 7.19
C VAL A 257 -10.17 12.25 7.16
N SER A 258 -10.31 12.98 8.27
CA SER A 258 -9.87 14.38 8.36
C SER A 258 -8.36 14.54 8.17
N LYS A 259 -7.55 13.56 8.62
CA LYS A 259 -6.09 13.57 8.41
C LYS A 259 -5.75 13.35 6.93
N LEU A 260 -6.38 12.39 6.26
CA LEU A 260 -6.17 12.13 4.84
C LEU A 260 -6.63 13.30 3.96
N GLN A 261 -7.71 13.98 4.32
CA GLN A 261 -8.20 15.17 3.60
C GLN A 261 -7.22 16.37 3.67
N GLN A 262 -6.30 16.39 4.64
CA GLN A 262 -5.27 17.43 4.76
C GLN A 262 -4.05 17.16 3.87
N PHE A 263 -3.97 15.99 3.23
CA PHE A 263 -2.88 15.68 2.32
C PHE A 263 -2.94 16.61 1.10
N SER A 264 -1.79 17.03 0.62
CA SER A 264 -1.72 18.00 -0.47
C SER A 264 -1.74 17.27 -1.81
N THR A 265 -2.60 17.73 -2.71
CA THR A 265 -2.56 17.36 -4.14
C THR A 265 -1.48 18.17 -4.86
N PHE A 266 -0.95 17.61 -5.93
CA PHE A 266 0.08 18.22 -6.77
C PHE A 266 -0.49 19.24 -7.76
#